data_AF-A0A520R1U1-F1
#
_entry.id   AF-A0A520R1U1-F1
#
_cell.length_a   1.000
_cell.length_b   1.000
_cell.length_c   1.000
_cell.angle_alpha   90.00
_cell.angle_beta   90.00
_cell.angle_gamma   90.00
#
_symmetry.space_group_name_H-M   'P 1'
#
loop_
_entity.id
_entity.type
_entity.pdbx_description
1 polymer ?
#
loop_
_entity_poly.entity_id
_entity_poly.type
_entity_poly.pdbx_seq_one_letter_code
_entity_poly.pdbx_strand_id
1 'polypeptide(L)'
;MTLIKDAFDVAGRLVVKVGSSLLIDAKGGVNDDWLRALAEDIVSLKSKGVDTIVVSSGAVAVGRRRLGLSTGLRLEQKQAASAVGQTHLMNAWREAFEATKLAPQ
;
A
#
# COMPACT_ATOMS: atom_id res chain seq x y z
N MET A 1 13.60 -0.27 -24.67
CA MET A 1 13.31 -0.40 -23.22
C MET A 1 12.52 0.83 -22.81
N THR A 2 11.27 0.95 -23.28
CA THR A 2 10.56 2.26 -23.27
C THR A 2 9.04 2.15 -23.18
N LEU A 3 8.43 1.03 -23.59
CA LEU A 3 6.98 0.87 -23.60
C LEU A 3 6.27 1.13 -22.25
N ILE A 4 6.90 0.77 -21.12
CA ILE A 4 6.29 0.97 -19.78
C ILE A 4 6.43 2.42 -19.31
N LYS A 5 7.58 3.07 -19.56
CA LYS A 5 7.78 4.48 -19.19
C LYS A 5 6.86 5.39 -20.01
N ASP A 6 6.82 5.14 -21.31
CA ASP A 6 5.99 5.90 -22.24
C ASP A 6 4.50 5.74 -21.92
N ALA A 7 4.09 4.53 -21.47
CA ALA A 7 2.72 4.28 -21.02
C ALA A 7 2.33 5.10 -19.78
N PHE A 8 3.26 5.40 -18.87
CA PHE A 8 2.95 6.25 -17.70
C PHE A 8 2.79 7.72 -18.07
N ASP A 9 3.51 8.21 -19.09
CA ASP A 9 3.45 9.61 -19.49
C ASP A 9 2.19 9.93 -20.33
N VAL A 10 1.55 8.94 -20.96
CA VAL A 10 0.30 9.12 -21.73
C VAL A 10 -0.96 8.65 -21.00
N ALA A 11 -0.84 7.97 -19.85
CA ALA A 11 -2.00 7.46 -19.13
C ALA A 11 -2.70 8.57 -18.34
N GLY A 12 -3.98 8.85 -18.66
CA GLY A 12 -4.81 9.74 -17.84
C GLY A 12 -5.16 9.16 -16.46
N ARG A 13 -5.15 7.82 -16.32
CA ARG A 13 -5.36 7.13 -15.05
C ARG A 13 -4.52 5.86 -14.93
N LEU A 14 -3.90 5.66 -13.78
CA LEU A 14 -3.07 4.52 -13.44
C LEU A 14 -3.63 3.76 -12.22
N VAL A 15 -3.71 2.42 -12.30
CA VAL A 15 -4.02 1.56 -11.16
C VAL A 15 -2.75 0.82 -10.72
N VAL A 16 -2.29 1.08 -9.50
CA VAL A 16 -1.11 0.43 -8.92
C VAL A 16 -1.57 -0.66 -7.95
N LYS A 17 -1.47 -1.93 -8.38
CA LYS A 17 -1.70 -3.07 -7.50
C LYS A 17 -0.43 -3.41 -6.73
N VAL A 18 -0.53 -3.39 -5.40
CA VAL A 18 0.59 -3.76 -4.53
C VAL A 18 0.33 -5.11 -3.85
N GLY A 19 1.31 -6.02 -3.94
CA GLY A 19 1.29 -7.33 -3.28
C GLY A 19 1.77 -7.27 -1.83
N SER A 20 1.33 -8.22 -1.00
CA SER A 20 1.71 -8.26 0.42
C SER A 20 3.19 -8.50 0.67
N SER A 21 3.91 -9.14 -0.26
CA SER A 21 5.36 -9.36 -0.12
C SER A 21 6.18 -8.07 -0.11
N LEU A 22 5.65 -6.98 -0.67
CA LEU A 22 6.31 -5.68 -0.70
C LEU A 22 5.94 -4.85 0.54
N LEU A 23 4.69 -4.97 0.99
CA LEU A 23 4.11 -4.16 2.08
C LEU A 23 4.42 -4.71 3.48
N ILE A 24 4.82 -5.97 3.60
CA ILE A 24 4.99 -6.64 4.88
C ILE A 24 6.46 -6.96 5.09
N ASP A 25 7.02 -6.47 6.20
CA ASP A 25 8.41 -6.73 6.56
C ASP A 25 8.61 -8.16 7.11
N ALA A 26 9.87 -8.55 7.33
CA ALA A 26 10.20 -9.86 7.90
C ALA A 26 9.62 -10.08 9.31
N LYS A 27 9.29 -9.01 10.04
CA LYS A 27 8.70 -9.06 11.39
C LYS A 27 7.17 -9.16 11.33
N GLY A 28 6.56 -9.04 10.16
CA GLY A 28 5.10 -9.07 9.94
C GLY A 28 4.42 -7.72 10.19
N GLY A 29 5.18 -6.63 10.29
CA GLY A 29 4.72 -5.25 10.30
C GLY A 29 4.63 -4.68 8.88
N VAL A 30 4.23 -3.41 8.77
CA VAL A 30 4.22 -2.69 7.50
C VAL A 30 5.65 -2.26 7.14
N ASN A 31 6.01 -2.34 5.86
CA ASN A 31 7.31 -1.90 5.34
C ASN A 31 7.28 -0.40 5.01
N ASP A 32 7.46 0.44 6.03
CA ASP A 32 7.26 1.90 5.94
C ASP A 32 8.16 2.57 4.90
N ASP A 33 9.41 2.14 4.76
CA ASP A 33 10.35 2.71 3.78
C ASP A 33 9.88 2.45 2.34
N TRP A 34 9.37 1.24 2.08
CA TRP A 34 8.83 0.90 0.77
C TRP A 34 7.53 1.67 0.47
N LEU A 35 6.63 1.81 1.46
CA LEU A 35 5.42 2.62 1.30
C LEU A 35 5.76 4.08 1.00
N ARG A 36 6.75 4.66 1.70
CA ARG A 36 7.20 6.04 1.48
C ARG A 36 7.74 6.23 0.06
N ALA A 37 8.61 5.34 -0.40
CA ALA A 37 9.15 5.41 -1.76
C ALA A 37 8.02 5.36 -2.82
N LEU A 38 7.06 4.46 -2.66
CA LEU A 38 5.91 4.42 -3.59
C LEU A 38 5.02 5.66 -3.46
N ALA A 39 4.81 6.18 -2.25
CA ALA A 39 4.06 7.42 -2.06
C ALA A 39 4.73 8.59 -2.83
N GLU A 40 6.05 8.72 -2.76
CA GLU A 40 6.83 9.72 -3.50
C GLU A 40 6.67 9.58 -5.02
N ASP A 41 6.73 8.35 -5.54
CA ASP A 41 6.48 8.08 -6.96
C ASP A 41 5.05 8.48 -7.38
N ILE A 42 4.05 8.20 -6.54
CA ILE A 42 2.66 8.58 -6.79
C ILE A 42 2.49 10.10 -6.76
N VAL A 43 3.15 10.81 -5.84
CA VAL A 43 3.16 12.29 -5.82
C VAL A 43 3.73 12.85 -7.12
N SER A 44 4.85 12.27 -7.57
CA SER A 44 5.52 12.65 -8.82
C SER A 44 4.59 12.47 -10.01
N LEU A 45 3.91 11.32 -10.12
CA LEU A 45 2.91 11.06 -11.17
C LEU A 45 1.72 12.03 -11.09
N LYS A 46 1.22 12.31 -9.89
CA LYS A 46 0.13 13.27 -9.68
C LYS A 46 0.53 14.67 -10.15
N SER A 47 1.76 15.10 -9.89
CA SER A 47 2.27 16.41 -10.36
C SER A 47 2.34 16.52 -11.89
N LYS A 48 2.36 15.39 -12.60
CA LYS A 48 2.30 15.30 -14.06
C LYS A 48 0.87 15.19 -14.61
N GLY A 49 -0.15 15.22 -13.75
CA GLY A 49 -1.57 15.12 -14.14
C GLY A 49 -2.09 13.69 -14.28
N VAL A 50 -1.36 12.68 -13.80
CA VAL A 50 -1.80 11.29 -13.83
C VAL A 50 -2.65 10.98 -12.60
N ASP A 51 -3.91 10.60 -12.79
CA ASP A 51 -4.78 10.14 -11.70
C ASP A 51 -4.39 8.72 -11.26
N THR A 52 -4.09 8.51 -9.98
CA THR A 52 -3.55 7.24 -9.51
C THR A 52 -4.45 6.59 -8.44
N ILE A 53 -4.77 5.31 -8.64
CA ILE A 53 -5.53 4.48 -7.70
C ILE A 53 -4.62 3.38 -7.17
N VAL A 54 -4.48 3.29 -5.85
CA VAL A 54 -3.73 2.21 -5.20
C VAL A 54 -4.67 1.08 -4.78
N VAL A 55 -4.34 -0.14 -5.17
CA VAL A 55 -5.03 -1.36 -4.71
C VAL A 55 -4.06 -2.18 -3.86
N SER A 56 -4.20 -2.10 -2.54
CA SER A 56 -3.25 -2.65 -1.58
C SER A 56 -3.69 -4.01 -1.03
N SER A 57 -2.76 -4.96 -0.90
CA SER A 57 -2.96 -6.21 -0.15
C SER A 57 -2.39 -6.06 1.28
N GLY A 58 -2.35 -7.12 2.09
CA GLY A 58 -1.55 -7.14 3.33
C GLY A 58 -2.32 -6.95 4.65
N ALA A 59 -3.57 -6.50 4.62
CA ALA A 59 -4.39 -6.32 5.83
C ALA A 59 -4.44 -7.58 6.72
N VAL A 60 -4.68 -8.76 6.14
CA VAL A 60 -4.68 -10.03 6.90
C VAL A 60 -3.34 -10.31 7.57
N ALA A 61 -2.21 -10.01 6.91
CA ALA A 61 -0.88 -10.26 7.46
C ALA A 61 -0.61 -9.35 8.68
N VAL A 62 -0.91 -8.06 8.55
CA VAL A 62 -0.80 -7.07 9.64
C VAL A 62 -1.68 -7.46 10.82
N GLY A 63 -2.97 -7.74 10.57
CA GLY A 63 -3.91 -8.04 11.63
C GLY A 63 -3.65 -9.38 12.31
N ARG A 64 -3.20 -10.40 11.57
CA ARG A 64 -2.80 -11.69 12.14
C ARG A 64 -1.71 -11.51 13.19
N ARG A 65 -0.69 -10.68 12.89
CA ARG A 65 0.41 -10.37 13.82
C ARG A 65 -0.11 -9.62 15.04
N ARG A 66 -0.92 -8.59 14.84
CA ARG A 66 -1.53 -7.77 15.90
C ARG A 66 -2.38 -8.60 16.87
N LEU A 67 -3.11 -9.58 16.35
CA LEU A 67 -3.97 -10.48 17.12
C LEU A 67 -3.23 -11.69 17.70
N GLY A 68 -1.92 -11.82 17.48
CA GLY A 68 -1.14 -12.97 17.97
C GLY A 68 -1.54 -14.31 17.35
N LEU A 69 -2.12 -14.31 16.14
CA LEU A 69 -2.64 -15.52 15.49
C LEU A 69 -1.55 -16.25 14.69
N SER A 70 -1.57 -17.59 14.74
CA SER A 70 -0.67 -18.45 13.98
C SER A 70 -0.99 -18.44 12.48
N THR A 71 -0.13 -19.05 11.67
CA THR A 71 -0.47 -19.39 10.28
C THR A 71 -1.60 -20.43 10.23
N GLY A 72 -2.23 -20.63 9.06
CA GLY A 72 -3.34 -21.58 8.92
C GLY A 72 -4.70 -21.07 9.38
N LEU A 73 -4.96 -19.76 9.24
CA LEU A 73 -6.20 -19.12 9.68
C LEU A 73 -7.45 -19.71 9.00
N ARG A 74 -8.48 -19.96 9.82
CA ARG A 74 -9.86 -20.19 9.35
C ARG A 74 -10.45 -18.90 8.76
N LEU A 75 -11.56 -19.01 8.04
CA LEU A 75 -12.13 -17.86 7.31
C LEU A 75 -12.48 -16.70 8.25
N GLU A 76 -13.15 -16.97 9.35
CA GLU A 76 -13.54 -15.96 10.33
C GLU A 76 -12.33 -15.29 10.99
N GLN A 77 -11.22 -16.04 11.16
CA GLN A 77 -9.96 -15.49 11.65
C GLN A 77 -9.29 -14.60 10.61
N LYS A 78 -9.35 -14.96 9.31
CA LYS A 78 -8.90 -14.10 8.22
C LYS A 78 -9.70 -12.80 8.15
N GLN A 79 -11.02 -12.88 8.33
CA GLN A 79 -11.89 -11.70 8.33
C GLN A 79 -11.60 -10.79 9.52
N ALA A 80 -11.48 -11.34 10.73
CA ALA A 80 -11.10 -10.59 11.93
C ALA A 80 -9.71 -9.94 11.78
N ALA A 81 -8.73 -10.70 11.30
CA ALA A 81 -7.40 -10.17 10.99
C ALA A 81 -7.47 -9.09 9.90
N SER A 82 -8.27 -9.26 8.85
CA SER A 82 -8.42 -8.23 7.81
C SER A 82 -9.00 -6.96 8.38
N ALA A 83 -10.05 -7.03 9.20
CA ALA A 83 -10.69 -5.86 9.79
C ALA A 83 -9.72 -5.08 10.68
N VAL A 84 -8.97 -5.77 11.55
CA VAL A 84 -7.96 -5.16 12.42
C VAL A 84 -6.79 -4.61 11.61
N GLY A 85 -6.26 -5.39 10.67
CA GLY A 85 -5.10 -4.98 9.88
C GLY A 85 -5.40 -3.88 8.86
N GLN A 86 -6.64 -3.75 8.40
CA GLN A 86 -7.04 -2.72 7.44
C GLN A 86 -6.85 -1.31 8.00
N THR A 87 -7.27 -1.06 9.24
CA THR A 87 -7.11 0.27 9.87
C THR A 87 -5.63 0.63 10.04
N HIS A 88 -4.81 -0.34 10.44
CA HIS A 88 -3.37 -0.16 10.54
C HIS A 88 -2.70 0.08 9.18
N LEU A 89 -3.08 -0.66 8.15
CA LEU A 89 -2.56 -0.47 6.81
C LEU A 89 -2.94 0.90 6.24
N MET A 90 -4.19 1.35 6.45
CA MET A 90 -4.63 2.70 6.05
C MET A 90 -3.90 3.81 6.80
N ASN A 91 -3.60 3.60 8.09
CA ASN A 91 -2.79 4.55 8.85
C ASN A 91 -1.37 4.66 8.28
N ALA A 92 -0.72 3.53 7.98
CA ALA A 92 0.62 3.54 7.39
C ALA A 92 0.64 4.21 6.00
N TRP A 93 -0.38 3.99 5.18
CA TRP A 93 -0.53 4.72 3.91
C TRP A 93 -0.68 6.22 4.11
N ARG A 94 -1.53 6.64 5.07
CA ARG A 94 -1.69 8.06 5.40
C ARG A 94 -0.36 8.66 5.84
N GLU A 95 0.34 8.02 6.79
CA GLU A 95 1.63 8.49 7.29
C GLU A 95 2.69 8.57 6.18
N ALA A 96 2.71 7.58 5.26
CA ALA A 96 3.59 7.61 4.10
C ALA A 96 3.30 8.81 3.19
N PHE A 97 2.02 9.08 2.89
CA PHE A 97 1.64 10.24 2.07
C PHE A 97 1.83 11.58 2.79
N GLU A 98 1.60 11.67 4.10
CA GLU A 98 1.88 12.89 4.88
C GLU A 98 3.37 13.23 4.95
N ALA A 99 4.23 12.21 4.94
CA ALA A 99 5.68 12.40 4.85
C ALA A 99 6.11 12.95 3.48
N THR A 100 5.33 12.70 2.44
CA THR A 100 5.50 13.36 1.14
C THR A 100 4.88 14.75 1.20
N LYS A 101 5.48 15.77 0.56
CA LYS A 101 4.94 17.14 0.54
C LYS A 101 3.69 17.26 -0.36
N LEU A 102 2.77 16.31 -0.31
CA LEU A 102 1.50 16.39 -1.01
C LEU A 102 0.72 17.57 -0.44
N ALA A 103 0.39 18.56 -1.27
CA ALA A 103 -0.53 19.60 -0.87
C ALA A 103 -1.89 18.96 -0.51
N PRO A 104 -2.59 19.43 0.55
CA PRO A 104 -3.94 19.00 0.82
C PRO A 104 -4.82 19.26 -0.42
N GLN A 105 -5.78 18.36 -0.66
CA GLN A 105 -6.79 18.53 -1.73
C GLN A 105 -7.79 19.62 -1.34
#